data_AF-A0A7Z9LQF0-F1
#
_entry.id   AF-A0A7Z9LQF0-F1
#
_cell.length_a   1.000
_cell.length_b   1.000
_cell.length_c   1.000
_cell.angle_alpha   90.00
_cell.angle_beta   90.00
_cell.angle_gamma   90.00
#
_symmetry.space_group_name_H-M   'P 1'
#
loop_
_entity.id
_entity.type
_entity.pdbx_description
1 polymer ?
#
loop_
_entity_poly.entity_id
_entity_poly.type
_entity_poly.pdbx_seq_one_letter_code
_entity_poly.pdbx_strand_id
1 'polypeptide(L)'
;MKKDSMAHVRSGGREIELYAELGDYFSSDGHLREEAFRAFISNALQERSIGDDAQEWLSAYLDTVLTYLDEKGMGAATLPLFEIAIDESAGLGIDEVSVSPKHVRRMLSQRNTAAEIEPTREQDGDGKHARILHAALDIFTNRGFHESTIDEIAAASGVAKGTVYRYFSSKDDLLEQLLQLTSAKIAEQFAHVFSAETDVLEQIKSFVGEWVAFIEENHALYRLIQAQASSLREGDQTVFYEILISQFPMTKERVVSMNRGGELKTTSFHTVAYGTLGFIDGVAHKWFRSGMDYPLRDEIPIILEVLFNGFVGDHGRSESASDARDEASATPALN
;
A
#
# COMPACT_ATOMS: atom_id res chain seq x y z
N MET A 1 1.26 17.59 -10.08
CA MET A 1 1.61 18.71 -9.18
C MET A 1 0.41 19.09 -8.30
N LYS A 2 0.05 18.23 -7.34
CA LYS A 2 -0.80 18.59 -6.20
C LYS A 2 0.14 18.78 -5.02
N LYS A 3 0.25 20.02 -4.55
CA LYS A 3 1.11 20.41 -3.43
C LYS A 3 0.61 19.74 -2.16
N ASP A 4 1.57 19.20 -1.42
CA ASP A 4 1.47 18.75 -0.04
C ASP A 4 0.58 19.62 0.83
N SER A 5 -0.48 19.00 1.34
CA SER A 5 -1.15 19.43 2.57
C SER A 5 -0.30 18.97 3.77
N MET A 6 0.90 19.53 3.92
CA MET A 6 1.61 19.52 5.20
C MET A 6 1.00 20.57 6.12
N ALA A 7 -0.14 20.24 6.70
CA ALA A 7 -0.72 20.96 7.82
C ALA A 7 -1.16 19.94 8.87
N HIS A 8 -0.31 19.75 9.89
CA HIS A 8 -0.66 19.60 11.30
C HIS A 8 0.41 18.85 12.12
N VAL A 9 1.55 19.51 12.32
CA VAL A 9 2.41 19.20 13.47
C VAL A 9 1.77 19.81 14.71
N ARG A 10 0.77 19.12 15.30
CA ARG A 10 0.27 19.31 16.69
C ARG A 10 -0.79 18.28 17.17
N SER A 11 -0.95 17.11 16.51
CA SER A 11 -1.98 16.09 16.86
C SER A 11 -1.45 14.64 17.00
N GLY A 12 -0.13 14.41 16.98
CA GLY A 12 0.45 13.09 16.72
C GLY A 12 0.02 11.94 17.66
N GLY A 13 -0.37 12.22 18.91
CA GLY A 13 -0.81 11.17 19.85
C GLY A 13 -2.15 10.52 19.46
N ARG A 14 -3.18 11.34 19.19
CA ARG A 14 -4.51 10.83 18.80
C ARG A 14 -4.51 10.14 17.43
N GLU A 15 -3.63 10.57 16.53
CA GLU A 15 -3.50 9.98 15.21
C GLU A 15 -2.89 8.58 15.28
N ILE A 16 -1.90 8.37 16.16
CA ILE A 16 -1.29 7.05 16.39
C ILE A 16 -2.29 6.10 17.05
N GLU A 17 -3.10 6.57 18.01
CA GLU A 17 -4.16 5.77 18.64
C GLU A 17 -5.18 5.29 17.59
N LEU A 18 -5.70 6.20 16.76
CA LEU A 18 -6.62 5.84 15.68
C LEU A 18 -6.02 4.81 14.71
N TYR A 19 -4.74 4.95 14.36
CA TYR A 19 -4.07 3.96 13.50
C TYR A 19 -3.92 2.59 14.15
N ALA A 20 -3.59 2.56 15.44
CA ALA A 20 -3.49 1.31 16.18
C ALA A 20 -4.84 0.58 16.21
N GLU A 21 -5.93 1.30 16.49
CA GLU A 21 -7.29 0.78 16.46
C GLU A 21 -7.68 0.26 15.06
N LEU A 22 -7.54 1.09 14.02
CA LEU A 22 -7.87 0.71 12.66
C LEU A 22 -7.06 -0.52 12.20
N GLY A 23 -5.79 -0.60 12.58
CA GLY A 23 -4.93 -1.75 12.28
C GLY A 23 -5.31 -3.04 13.02
N ASP A 24 -6.15 -2.99 14.06
CA ASP A 24 -6.66 -4.19 14.73
C ASP A 24 -7.82 -4.84 13.96
N TYR A 25 -8.58 -4.06 13.19
CA TYR A 25 -9.78 -4.55 12.52
C TYR A 25 -9.83 -4.31 11.01
N PHE A 26 -8.83 -3.66 10.41
CA PHE A 26 -8.60 -3.71 8.96
C PHE A 26 -7.39 -4.59 8.66
N SER A 27 -7.39 -5.31 7.53
CA SER A 27 -6.18 -5.91 6.93
C SER A 27 -5.43 -4.87 6.09
N SER A 28 -4.17 -5.14 5.71
CA SER A 28 -3.33 -4.15 4.99
C SER A 28 -3.92 -3.73 3.63
N ASP A 29 -4.61 -4.63 2.95
CA ASP A 29 -5.34 -4.41 1.69
C ASP A 29 -6.69 -3.70 1.88
N GLY A 30 -7.08 -3.39 3.13
CA GLY A 30 -8.24 -2.58 3.44
C GLY A 30 -9.55 -3.34 3.64
N HIS A 31 -9.52 -4.68 3.71
CA HIS A 31 -10.70 -5.46 4.09
C HIS A 31 -11.00 -5.32 5.59
N LEU A 32 -12.28 -5.15 5.92
CA LEU A 32 -12.77 -5.10 7.30
C LEU A 32 -12.81 -6.51 7.88
N ARG A 33 -12.12 -6.72 9.00
CA ARG A 33 -12.25 -7.91 9.86
C ARG A 33 -13.45 -7.71 10.78
N GLU A 34 -14.61 -8.09 10.29
CA GLU A 34 -15.90 -7.81 10.92
C GLU A 34 -15.96 -8.25 12.39
N GLU A 35 -15.46 -9.46 12.72
CA GLU A 35 -15.46 -9.97 14.10
C GLU A 35 -14.56 -9.14 15.02
N ALA A 36 -13.39 -8.70 14.55
CA ALA A 36 -12.48 -7.86 15.32
C ALA A 36 -13.09 -6.47 15.57
N PHE A 37 -13.71 -5.88 14.55
CA PHE A 37 -14.41 -4.60 14.67
C PHE A 37 -15.61 -4.69 15.62
N ARG A 38 -16.40 -5.76 15.50
CA ARG A 38 -17.53 -6.05 16.38
C ARG A 38 -17.09 -6.12 17.85
N ALA A 39 -16.04 -6.89 18.13
CA ALA A 39 -15.48 -7.00 19.48
C ALA A 39 -14.98 -5.65 20.01
N PHE A 40 -14.30 -4.86 19.17
CA PHE A 40 -13.84 -3.52 19.52
C PHE A 40 -15.01 -2.60 19.91
N ILE A 41 -16.05 -2.50 19.08
CA ILE A 41 -17.23 -1.66 19.36
C ILE A 41 -17.94 -2.13 20.62
N SER A 42 -18.18 -3.44 20.76
CA SER A 42 -18.89 -4.00 21.92
C SER A 42 -18.15 -3.68 23.23
N ASN A 43 -16.83 -3.88 23.27
CA ASN A 43 -16.02 -3.56 24.44
C ASN A 43 -16.02 -2.05 24.75
N ALA A 44 -15.83 -1.22 23.73
CA ALA A 44 -15.81 0.23 23.91
C ALA A 44 -17.15 0.77 24.43
N LEU A 45 -18.27 0.25 23.96
CA LEU A 45 -19.60 0.65 24.43
C LEU A 45 -19.88 0.14 25.86
N GLN A 46 -19.44 -1.06 26.21
CA GLN A 46 -19.61 -1.63 27.56
C GLN A 46 -18.78 -0.92 28.64
N GLU A 47 -17.60 -0.40 28.29
CA GLU A 47 -16.75 0.37 29.21
C GLU A 47 -17.33 1.74 29.57
N ARG A 48 -18.30 2.23 28.78
CA ARG A 48 -18.94 3.54 28.94
C ARG A 48 -20.23 3.40 29.72
N SER A 49 -20.63 4.49 30.38
CA SER A 49 -21.92 4.51 31.08
C SER A 49 -23.04 4.46 30.02
N ILE A 50 -23.84 3.38 30.01
CA ILE A 50 -24.91 3.16 29.04
C ILE A 50 -25.86 4.38 29.02
N GLY A 51 -26.15 4.91 27.83
CA GLY A 51 -26.96 6.11 27.62
C GLY A 51 -26.24 7.15 26.74
N ASP A 52 -26.43 8.44 27.05
CA ASP A 52 -25.98 9.58 26.24
C ASP A 52 -24.46 9.59 25.96
N ASP A 53 -23.64 9.14 26.92
CA ASP A 53 -22.16 9.12 26.79
C ASP A 53 -21.69 8.11 25.73
N ALA A 54 -22.29 6.91 25.71
CA ALA A 54 -21.98 5.88 24.72
C ALA A 54 -22.45 6.29 23.31
N GLN A 55 -23.62 6.94 23.21
CA GLN A 55 -24.16 7.50 21.98
C GLN A 55 -23.29 8.63 21.42
N GLU A 56 -22.90 9.59 22.26
CA GLU A 56 -22.07 10.72 21.86
C GLU A 56 -20.69 10.23 21.37
N TRP A 57 -20.10 9.30 22.11
CA TRP A 57 -18.83 8.69 21.71
C TRP A 57 -18.94 7.95 20.37
N LEU A 58 -19.94 7.08 20.19
CA LEU A 58 -20.08 6.29 18.97
C LEU A 58 -20.29 7.19 17.75
N SER A 59 -21.10 8.25 17.89
CA SER A 59 -21.34 9.23 16.83
C SER A 59 -20.04 9.95 16.43
N ALA A 60 -19.25 10.41 17.41
CA ALA A 60 -17.96 11.07 17.16
C ALA A 60 -16.92 10.11 16.56
N TYR A 61 -16.91 8.86 17.02
CA TYR A 61 -16.03 7.81 16.52
C TYR A 61 -16.32 7.50 15.05
N LEU A 62 -17.58 7.27 14.71
CA LEU A 62 -17.99 7.00 13.34
C LEU A 62 -17.70 8.17 12.41
N ASP A 63 -17.95 9.43 12.80
CA ASP A 63 -17.58 10.57 11.94
C ASP A 63 -16.08 10.62 11.63
N THR A 64 -15.25 10.29 12.64
CA THR A 64 -13.78 10.22 12.50
C THR A 64 -13.37 9.11 11.54
N VAL A 65 -13.81 7.86 11.79
CA VAL A 65 -13.44 6.69 10.99
C VAL A 65 -13.98 6.80 9.57
N LEU A 66 -15.24 7.22 9.39
CA LEU A 66 -15.83 7.36 8.06
C LEU A 66 -15.15 8.47 7.25
N THR A 67 -14.75 9.57 7.88
CA THR A 67 -13.94 10.62 7.22
C THR A 67 -12.59 10.06 6.79
N TYR A 68 -11.95 9.28 7.66
CA TYR A 68 -10.67 8.64 7.37
C TYR A 68 -10.74 7.69 6.16
N LEU A 69 -11.74 6.80 6.14
CA LEU A 69 -11.95 5.87 5.04
C LEU A 69 -12.23 6.59 3.72
N ASP A 70 -13.01 7.68 3.77
CA ASP A 70 -13.29 8.50 2.59
C ASP A 70 -12.01 9.15 2.02
N GLU A 71 -11.16 9.71 2.89
CA GLU A 71 -9.88 10.31 2.49
C GLU A 71 -8.91 9.28 1.90
N LYS A 72 -8.94 8.05 2.38
CA LYS A 72 -8.18 6.91 1.85
C LYS A 72 -8.80 6.28 0.58
N GLY A 73 -9.97 6.74 0.15
CA GLY A 73 -10.69 6.15 -0.98
C GLY A 73 -11.33 4.79 -0.69
N MET A 74 -11.39 4.37 0.58
CA MET A 74 -11.90 3.08 1.05
C MET A 74 -13.42 3.07 1.21
N GLY A 75 -14.12 3.64 0.24
CA GLY A 75 -15.57 3.82 0.31
C GLY A 75 -16.37 2.51 0.42
N ALA A 76 -15.83 1.40 -0.10
CA ALA A 76 -16.49 0.10 -0.03
C ALA A 76 -16.58 -0.46 1.40
N ALA A 77 -15.66 -0.07 2.29
CA ALA A 77 -15.67 -0.50 3.69
C ALA A 77 -16.61 0.33 4.59
N THR A 78 -17.02 1.51 4.12
CA THR A 78 -17.83 2.49 4.87
C THR A 78 -19.17 1.88 5.32
N LEU A 79 -19.90 1.24 4.43
CA LEU A 79 -21.24 0.71 4.74
C LEU A 79 -21.20 -0.52 5.65
N PRO A 80 -20.40 -1.58 5.38
CA PRO A 80 -20.29 -2.72 6.30
C PRO A 80 -19.86 -2.31 7.71
N LEU A 81 -18.89 -1.39 7.84
CA LEU A 81 -18.44 -0.88 9.13
C LEU A 81 -19.59 -0.18 9.87
N PHE A 82 -20.34 0.67 9.17
CA PHE A 82 -21.46 1.38 9.75
C PHE A 82 -22.58 0.43 10.19
N GLU A 83 -22.95 -0.54 9.36
CA GLU A 83 -23.98 -1.55 9.69
C GLU A 83 -23.60 -2.35 10.94
N ILE A 84 -22.35 -2.81 11.07
CA ILE A 84 -21.89 -3.53 12.26
C ILE A 84 -21.96 -2.64 13.51
N ALA A 85 -21.55 -1.38 13.41
CA ALA A 85 -21.57 -0.46 14.54
C ALA A 85 -23.00 -0.20 15.05
N ILE A 86 -23.97 -0.04 14.14
CA ILE A 86 -25.38 0.15 14.48
C ILE A 86 -25.98 -1.12 15.10
N ASP A 87 -25.69 -2.29 14.55
CA ASP A 87 -26.19 -3.56 15.10
C ASP A 87 -25.68 -3.79 16.52
N GLU A 88 -24.39 -3.52 16.78
CA GLU A 88 -23.80 -3.63 18.11
C GLU A 88 -24.36 -2.60 19.10
N SER A 89 -24.58 -1.35 18.66
CA SER A 89 -25.13 -0.32 19.54
C SER A 89 -26.58 -0.60 19.89
N ALA A 90 -27.39 -1.05 18.93
CA ALA A 90 -28.78 -1.44 19.15
C ALA A 90 -28.89 -2.62 20.11
N GLY A 91 -27.99 -3.60 20.02
CA GLY A 91 -27.90 -4.72 20.96
C GLY A 91 -27.67 -4.30 22.42
N LEU A 92 -27.12 -3.10 22.65
CA LEU A 92 -26.86 -2.51 23.97
C LEU A 92 -27.89 -1.44 24.38
N GLY A 93 -28.95 -1.24 23.60
CA GLY A 93 -30.00 -0.26 23.87
C GLY A 93 -29.67 1.18 23.49
N ILE A 94 -28.71 1.38 22.57
CA ILE A 94 -28.37 2.68 21.98
C ILE A 94 -29.11 2.77 20.64
N ASP A 95 -30.26 3.43 20.65
CA ASP A 95 -31.19 3.49 19.50
C ASP A 95 -30.92 4.67 18.56
N GLU A 96 -30.13 5.66 18.99
CA GLU A 96 -29.82 6.85 18.20
C GLU A 96 -28.32 7.00 17.98
N VAL A 97 -27.90 7.06 16.71
CA VAL A 97 -26.52 7.30 16.30
C VAL A 97 -26.52 8.37 15.21
N SER A 98 -25.78 9.44 15.42
CA SER A 98 -25.73 10.58 14.51
C SER A 98 -24.46 10.55 13.68
N VAL A 99 -24.59 10.73 12.36
CA VAL A 99 -23.46 10.87 11.44
C VAL A 99 -23.68 12.04 10.50
N SER A 100 -22.59 12.65 10.04
CA SER A 100 -22.67 13.79 9.13
C SER A 100 -23.40 13.43 7.82
N PRO A 101 -24.28 14.31 7.28
CA PRO A 101 -24.99 14.07 6.02
C PRO A 101 -24.09 13.75 4.82
N LYS A 102 -22.81 14.15 4.86
CA LYS A 102 -21.82 13.82 3.82
C LYS A 102 -21.61 12.30 3.71
N HIS A 103 -21.54 11.59 4.84
CA HIS A 103 -21.33 10.14 4.88
C HIS A 103 -22.57 9.39 4.41
N VAL A 104 -23.75 9.83 4.84
CA VAL A 104 -25.03 9.26 4.38
C VAL A 104 -25.16 9.39 2.85
N ARG A 105 -24.90 10.57 2.30
CA ARG A 105 -24.94 10.80 0.84
C ARG A 105 -23.96 9.89 0.10
N ARG A 106 -22.77 9.69 0.65
CA ARG A 106 -21.73 8.80 0.08
C ARG A 106 -22.19 7.34 0.06
N MET A 107 -22.65 6.81 1.19
CA MET A 107 -23.15 5.42 1.27
C MET A 107 -24.31 5.18 0.29
N LEU A 108 -25.26 6.12 0.22
CA LEU A 108 -26.38 6.04 -0.72
C LEU A 108 -25.93 6.09 -2.18
N SER A 109 -24.93 6.92 -2.50
CA SER A 109 -24.37 6.96 -3.85
C SER A 109 -23.68 5.65 -4.24
N GLN A 110 -22.95 5.01 -3.32
CA GLN A 110 -22.26 3.75 -3.58
C GLN A 110 -23.22 2.58 -3.83
N ARG A 111 -24.36 2.52 -3.12
CA ARG A 111 -25.42 1.52 -3.38
C ARG A 111 -25.99 1.64 -4.81
N ASN A 112 -26.21 2.87 -5.29
CA ASN A 112 -26.66 3.09 -6.67
C ASN A 112 -25.54 2.81 -7.69
N THR A 113 -24.30 3.14 -7.34
CA THR A 113 -23.15 2.95 -8.23
C THR A 113 -22.81 1.46 -8.42
N ALA A 114 -23.01 0.60 -7.42
CA ALA A 114 -22.89 -0.85 -7.58
C ALA A 114 -23.96 -1.46 -8.51
N ALA A 115 -25.10 -0.77 -8.68
CA ALA A 115 -26.14 -1.13 -9.64
C ALA A 115 -25.93 -0.49 -11.04
N GLU A 116 -25.16 0.60 -11.13
CA GLU A 116 -24.90 1.36 -12.37
C GLU A 116 -23.52 1.09 -12.99
N ILE A 117 -22.55 0.53 -12.24
CA ILE A 117 -21.30 -0.02 -12.78
C ILE A 117 -21.48 -1.52 -13.00
N GLU A 118 -22.38 -1.89 -13.92
CA GLU A 118 -21.88 -2.84 -14.91
C GLU A 118 -21.00 -2.01 -15.83
N PRO A 119 -19.66 -2.21 -15.85
CA PRO A 119 -18.88 -1.65 -16.94
C PRO A 119 -19.53 -2.19 -18.20
N THR A 120 -19.72 -1.35 -19.22
CA THR A 120 -20.26 -1.74 -20.51
C THR A 120 -19.47 -2.95 -21.05
N ARG A 121 -19.90 -4.15 -20.69
CA ARG A 121 -19.39 -5.47 -21.11
C ARG A 121 -19.61 -5.68 -22.61
N GLU A 122 -20.16 -4.69 -23.31
CA GLU A 122 -20.36 -4.72 -24.75
C GLU A 122 -19.06 -4.57 -25.57
N GLN A 123 -17.92 -4.16 -24.97
CA GLN A 123 -16.67 -4.00 -25.73
C GLN A 123 -15.63 -5.13 -25.56
N ASP A 124 -15.81 -6.02 -24.58
CA ASP A 124 -14.84 -7.08 -24.24
C ASP A 124 -15.35 -8.51 -24.55
N GLY A 125 -16.50 -8.63 -25.23
CA GLY A 125 -17.16 -9.92 -25.51
C GLY A 125 -16.36 -10.95 -26.34
N ASP A 126 -15.11 -10.66 -26.72
CA ASP A 126 -14.23 -11.54 -27.49
C ASP A 126 -12.80 -11.63 -26.92
N GLY A 127 -12.58 -11.13 -25.69
CA GLY A 127 -11.29 -11.18 -24.97
C GLY A 127 -10.11 -10.51 -25.72
N LYS A 128 -10.41 -9.61 -26.67
CA LYS A 128 -9.42 -8.99 -27.55
C LYS A 128 -8.49 -8.06 -26.79
N HIS A 129 -9.02 -7.31 -25.81
CA HIS A 129 -8.21 -6.42 -24.97
C HIS A 129 -7.13 -7.21 -24.22
N ALA A 130 -7.53 -8.28 -23.53
CA ALA A 130 -6.61 -9.18 -22.83
C ALA A 130 -5.58 -9.83 -23.77
N ARG A 131 -5.98 -10.28 -24.97
CA ARG A 131 -5.06 -10.84 -25.98
C ARG A 131 -4.02 -9.82 -26.45
N ILE A 132 -4.41 -8.57 -26.66
CA ILE A 132 -3.50 -7.50 -27.04
C ILE A 132 -2.49 -7.23 -25.91
N LEU A 133 -2.95 -7.14 -24.66
CA LEU A 133 -2.07 -6.94 -23.50
C LEU A 133 -1.08 -8.10 -23.31
N HIS A 134 -1.52 -9.36 -23.49
CA HIS A 134 -0.62 -10.51 -23.43
C HIS A 134 0.45 -10.47 -24.53
N ALA A 135 0.05 -10.20 -25.77
CA ALA A 135 0.99 -10.08 -26.88
C ALA A 135 1.97 -8.90 -26.68
N ALA A 136 1.49 -7.79 -26.12
CA ALA A 136 2.32 -6.64 -25.79
C ALA A 136 3.36 -6.98 -24.71
N LEU A 137 2.96 -7.68 -23.65
CA LEU A 137 3.87 -8.15 -22.60
C LEU A 137 5.00 -9.02 -23.18
N ASP A 138 4.65 -10.02 -23.98
CA ASP A 138 5.62 -10.92 -24.61
C ASP A 138 6.59 -10.15 -25.52
N ILE A 139 6.07 -9.24 -26.34
CA ILE A 139 6.90 -8.48 -27.28
C ILE A 139 7.80 -7.48 -26.54
N PHE A 140 7.26 -6.73 -25.57
CA PHE A 140 8.02 -5.73 -24.82
C PHE A 140 9.13 -6.36 -23.97
N THR A 141 8.87 -7.51 -23.35
CA THR A 141 9.88 -8.22 -22.54
C THR A 141 10.99 -8.85 -23.38
N ASN A 142 10.69 -9.28 -24.61
CA ASN A 142 11.67 -9.93 -25.49
C ASN A 142 12.43 -8.98 -26.41
N ARG A 143 11.77 -7.96 -26.97
CA ARG A 143 12.37 -7.00 -27.93
C ARG A 143 12.66 -5.63 -27.32
N GLY A 144 12.14 -5.36 -26.13
CA GLY A 144 12.17 -4.02 -25.55
C GLY A 144 11.04 -3.13 -26.10
N PHE A 145 10.64 -2.18 -25.26
CA PHE A 145 9.54 -1.27 -25.58
C PHE A 145 9.81 -0.41 -26.83
N HIS A 146 10.98 0.21 -26.93
CA HIS A 146 11.27 1.13 -28.03
C HIS A 146 11.37 0.46 -29.40
N GLU A 147 11.97 -0.73 -29.47
CA GLU A 147 12.17 -1.46 -30.73
C GLU A 147 10.90 -2.14 -31.25
N SER A 148 9.93 -2.39 -30.37
CA SER A 148 8.66 -3.00 -30.74
C SER A 148 7.70 -2.05 -31.46
N THR A 149 6.81 -2.62 -32.28
CA THR A 149 5.78 -1.88 -33.02
C THR A 149 4.36 -2.38 -32.74
N ILE A 150 3.37 -1.51 -32.91
CA ILE A 150 1.95 -1.87 -32.82
C ILE A 150 1.57 -2.93 -33.88
N ASP A 151 2.26 -2.96 -35.02
CA ASP A 151 2.01 -3.96 -36.06
C ASP A 151 2.40 -5.38 -35.61
N GLU A 152 3.53 -5.52 -34.93
CA GLU A 152 3.95 -6.80 -34.35
C GLU A 152 2.96 -7.28 -33.28
N ILE A 153 2.50 -6.36 -32.43
CA ILE A 153 1.54 -6.66 -31.36
C ILE A 153 0.18 -7.08 -31.95
N ALA A 154 -0.29 -6.38 -32.98
CA ALA A 154 -1.52 -6.74 -33.69
C ALA A 154 -1.42 -8.14 -34.32
N ALA A 155 -0.29 -8.43 -34.98
CA ALA A 155 -0.03 -9.73 -35.58
C ALA A 155 0.01 -10.85 -34.52
N ALA A 156 0.72 -10.64 -33.41
CA ALA A 156 0.84 -11.63 -32.33
C ALA A 156 -0.47 -11.87 -31.57
N SER A 157 -1.31 -10.84 -31.41
CA SER A 157 -2.63 -10.97 -30.76
C SER A 157 -3.74 -11.50 -31.68
N GLY A 158 -3.46 -11.63 -32.98
CA GLY A 158 -4.43 -12.10 -33.98
C GLY A 158 -5.55 -11.10 -34.25
N VAL A 159 -5.27 -9.80 -34.14
CA VAL A 159 -6.23 -8.72 -34.40
C VAL A 159 -5.69 -7.76 -35.47
N ALA A 160 -6.56 -6.96 -36.08
CA ALA A 160 -6.12 -5.92 -37.00
C ALA A 160 -5.51 -4.73 -36.26
N LYS A 161 -4.54 -4.02 -36.86
CA LYS A 161 -3.91 -2.81 -36.30
C LYS A 161 -4.94 -1.77 -35.80
N GLY A 162 -5.99 -1.52 -36.59
CA GLY A 162 -7.07 -0.61 -36.21
C GLY A 162 -7.87 -1.06 -34.98
N THR A 163 -7.88 -2.36 -34.69
CA THR A 163 -8.47 -2.88 -33.43
C THR A 163 -7.60 -2.53 -32.24
N VAL A 164 -6.27 -2.59 -32.36
CA VAL A 164 -5.35 -2.16 -31.29
C VAL A 164 -5.59 -0.67 -30.97
N TYR A 165 -5.62 0.20 -31.99
CA TYR A 165 -5.86 1.63 -31.79
C TYR A 165 -7.26 1.98 -31.25
N ARG A 166 -8.23 1.05 -31.35
CA ARG A 166 -9.55 1.23 -30.74
C ARG A 166 -9.51 1.04 -29.23
N TYR A 167 -8.64 0.14 -28.74
CA TYR A 167 -8.48 -0.13 -27.31
C TYR A 167 -7.40 0.74 -26.66
N PHE A 168 -6.38 1.12 -27.41
CA PHE A 168 -5.21 1.84 -26.91
C PHE A 168 -4.88 3.02 -27.83
N SER A 169 -4.92 4.22 -27.29
CA SER A 169 -4.69 5.47 -28.02
C SER A 169 -3.26 5.60 -28.55
N SER A 170 -2.29 4.95 -27.90
CA SER A 170 -0.88 4.96 -28.27
C SER A 170 -0.13 3.71 -27.77
N LYS A 171 1.14 3.55 -28.17
CA LYS A 171 2.01 2.49 -27.64
C LYS A 171 2.34 2.72 -26.16
N ASP A 172 2.45 3.98 -25.74
CA ASP A 172 2.66 4.37 -24.34
C ASP A 172 1.42 4.05 -23.49
N ASP A 173 0.21 4.36 -23.98
CA ASP A 173 -1.07 4.01 -23.32
C ASP A 173 -1.24 2.48 -23.17
N LEU A 174 -0.89 1.71 -24.22
CA LEU A 174 -0.87 0.25 -24.14
C LEU A 174 0.06 -0.26 -23.02
N LEU A 175 1.24 0.34 -22.90
CA LEU A 175 2.19 -0.03 -21.86
C LEU A 175 1.71 0.40 -20.47
N GLU A 176 1.15 1.60 -20.32
CA GLU A 176 0.60 2.08 -19.06
C GLU A 176 -0.49 1.14 -18.54
N GLN A 177 -1.45 0.79 -19.39
CA GLN A 177 -2.51 -0.17 -19.04
C GLN A 177 -1.95 -1.56 -18.73
N LEU A 178 -0.91 -2.01 -19.45
CA LEU A 178 -0.23 -3.26 -19.15
C LEU A 178 0.44 -3.22 -17.77
N LEU A 179 1.14 -2.14 -17.42
CA LEU A 179 1.80 -1.98 -16.14
C LEU A 179 0.79 -1.88 -14.99
N GLN A 180 -0.34 -1.19 -15.18
CA GLN A 180 -1.43 -1.15 -14.20
C GLN A 180 -1.98 -2.56 -13.93
N LEU A 181 -2.32 -3.32 -14.99
CA LEU A 181 -2.82 -4.69 -14.85
C LEU A 181 -1.80 -5.60 -14.16
N THR A 182 -0.53 -5.48 -14.53
CA THR A 182 0.54 -6.31 -13.97
C THR A 182 0.76 -5.96 -12.49
N SER A 183 0.80 -4.69 -12.14
CA SER A 183 0.96 -4.24 -10.74
C SER A 183 -0.17 -4.73 -9.85
N ALA A 184 -1.41 -4.74 -10.34
CA ALA A 184 -2.55 -5.28 -9.62
C ALA A 184 -2.40 -6.79 -9.36
N LYS A 185 -1.97 -7.57 -10.37
CA LYS A 185 -1.70 -9.01 -10.22
C LYS A 185 -0.56 -9.29 -9.24
N ILE A 186 0.48 -8.47 -9.30
CA ILE A 186 1.61 -8.55 -8.36
C ILE A 186 1.10 -8.31 -6.93
N ALA A 187 0.31 -7.25 -6.71
CA ALA A 187 -0.26 -6.99 -5.39
C ALA A 187 -1.19 -8.12 -4.90
N GLU A 188 -2.01 -8.70 -5.78
CA GLU A 188 -2.82 -9.87 -5.43
C GLU A 188 -1.96 -11.05 -4.97
N GLN A 189 -0.81 -11.29 -5.63
CA GLN A 189 0.15 -12.30 -5.20
C GLN A 189 0.71 -11.98 -3.81
N PHE A 190 1.02 -10.72 -3.50
CA PHE A 190 1.57 -10.30 -2.21
C PHE A 190 0.54 -10.11 -1.10
N ALA A 191 -0.76 -10.23 -1.38
CA ALA A 191 -1.80 -9.96 -0.38
C ALA A 191 -1.70 -10.88 0.85
N HIS A 192 -1.26 -12.12 0.66
CA HIS A 192 -1.11 -13.09 1.74
C HIS A 192 0.04 -12.76 2.71
N VAL A 193 1.09 -12.06 2.25
CA VAL A 193 2.24 -11.64 3.09
C VAL A 193 1.81 -10.76 4.24
N PHE A 194 0.76 -9.96 4.00
CA PHE A 194 0.24 -9.00 4.95
C PHE A 194 -0.98 -9.53 5.73
N SER A 195 -1.22 -10.84 5.68
CA SER A 195 -2.28 -11.50 6.45
C SER A 195 -1.93 -11.60 7.95
N ALA A 196 -2.96 -11.67 8.80
CA ALA A 196 -2.98 -10.98 10.09
C ALA A 196 -2.29 -11.66 11.29
N GLU A 197 -1.56 -12.76 11.12
CA GLU A 197 -1.18 -13.62 12.27
C GLU A 197 0.32 -13.70 12.57
N THR A 198 1.20 -13.07 11.79
CA THR A 198 2.64 -13.08 12.02
C THR A 198 3.17 -11.77 12.56
N ASP A 199 4.29 -11.84 13.28
CA ASP A 199 5.02 -10.66 13.76
C ASP A 199 5.40 -9.72 12.60
N VAL A 200 5.42 -8.41 12.87
CA VAL A 200 5.66 -7.39 11.84
C VAL A 200 7.05 -7.52 11.20
N LEU A 201 8.08 -7.92 11.95
CA LEU A 201 9.42 -8.14 11.40
C LEU A 201 9.43 -9.35 10.46
N GLU A 202 8.69 -10.41 10.82
CA GLU A 202 8.54 -11.59 9.96
C GLU A 202 7.77 -11.26 8.67
N GLN A 203 6.73 -10.41 8.73
CA GLN A 203 6.06 -9.90 7.54
C GLN A 203 7.01 -9.12 6.63
N ILE A 204 7.86 -8.24 7.20
CA ILE A 204 8.86 -7.50 6.43
C ILE A 204 9.86 -8.46 5.78
N LYS A 205 10.34 -9.48 6.50
CA LYS A 205 11.26 -10.50 5.95
C LYS A 205 10.62 -11.29 4.82
N SER A 206 9.37 -11.74 4.99
CA SER A 206 8.62 -12.46 3.96
C SER A 206 8.42 -11.59 2.73
N PHE A 207 8.02 -10.33 2.92
CA PHE A 207 7.88 -9.36 1.84
C PHE A 207 9.18 -9.19 1.05
N VAL A 208 10.31 -8.95 1.74
CA VAL A 208 11.62 -8.82 1.07
C VAL A 208 11.98 -10.09 0.30
N GLY A 209 11.78 -11.26 0.91
CA GLY A 209 12.11 -12.54 0.29
C GLY A 209 11.29 -12.82 -0.96
N GLU A 210 9.97 -12.63 -0.89
CA GLU A 210 9.07 -12.84 -2.02
C GLU A 210 9.23 -11.76 -3.10
N TRP A 211 9.50 -10.50 -2.72
CA TRP A 211 9.79 -9.44 -3.68
C TRP A 211 11.07 -9.73 -4.48
N VAL A 212 12.12 -10.19 -3.79
CA VAL A 212 13.36 -10.63 -4.43
C VAL A 212 13.13 -11.85 -5.34
N ALA A 213 12.37 -12.85 -4.88
CA ALA A 213 12.03 -14.02 -5.69
C ALA A 213 11.24 -13.63 -6.94
N PHE A 214 10.27 -12.73 -6.81
CA PHE A 214 9.51 -12.18 -7.93
C PHE A 214 10.43 -11.54 -8.97
N ILE A 215 11.40 -10.73 -8.55
CA ILE A 215 12.37 -10.09 -9.47
C ILE A 215 13.21 -11.14 -10.20
N GLU A 216 13.69 -12.16 -9.49
CA GLU A 216 14.51 -13.24 -10.06
C GLU A 216 13.71 -14.02 -11.14
N GLU A 217 12.50 -14.44 -10.80
CA GLU A 217 11.62 -15.22 -11.68
C GLU A 217 11.10 -14.39 -12.87
N ASN A 218 10.84 -13.10 -12.66
CA ASN A 218 10.20 -12.20 -13.63
C ASN A 218 11.14 -11.10 -14.14
N HIS A 219 12.45 -11.36 -14.17
CA HIS A 219 13.50 -10.39 -14.49
C HIS A 219 13.30 -9.61 -15.80
N ALA A 220 12.70 -10.20 -16.84
CA ALA A 220 12.41 -9.49 -18.09
C ALA A 220 11.29 -8.44 -17.91
N LEU A 221 10.24 -8.79 -17.17
CA LEU A 221 9.17 -7.88 -16.78
C LEU A 221 9.69 -6.78 -15.84
N TYR A 222 10.49 -7.13 -14.84
CA TYR A 222 11.04 -6.15 -13.91
C TYR A 222 11.98 -5.15 -14.60
N ARG A 223 12.79 -5.60 -15.57
CA ARG A 223 13.57 -4.70 -16.44
C ARG A 223 12.70 -3.75 -17.26
N LEU A 224 11.57 -4.23 -17.78
CA LEU A 224 10.62 -3.38 -18.50
C LEU A 224 10.04 -2.30 -17.58
N ILE A 225 9.67 -2.66 -16.35
CA ILE A 225 9.19 -1.73 -15.31
C ILE A 225 10.25 -0.66 -15.01
N GLN A 226 11.50 -1.05 -14.78
CA GLN A 226 12.61 -0.13 -14.48
C GLN A 226 12.95 0.80 -15.66
N ALA A 227 12.96 0.27 -16.88
CA ALA A 227 13.25 1.05 -18.08
C ALA A 227 12.21 2.17 -18.27
N GLN A 228 10.96 1.90 -17.92
CA GLN A 228 9.88 2.89 -18.00
C GLN A 228 9.95 3.95 -16.92
N ALA A 229 10.20 3.56 -15.67
CA ALA A 229 10.44 4.53 -14.60
C ALA A 229 11.52 5.54 -15.01
N SER A 230 12.57 5.09 -15.71
CA SER A 230 13.68 5.92 -16.18
C SER A 230 13.35 6.82 -17.38
N SER A 231 12.36 6.45 -18.22
CA SER A 231 11.98 7.21 -19.41
C SER A 231 10.87 8.24 -19.19
N LEU A 232 10.12 8.11 -18.09
CA LEU A 232 9.08 9.07 -17.73
C LEU A 232 9.73 10.35 -17.14
N ARG A 233 9.11 11.51 -17.38
CA ARG A 233 9.63 12.83 -16.95
C ARG A 233 9.84 12.88 -15.43
N GLU A 234 10.70 13.80 -14.95
CA GLU A 234 10.93 14.04 -13.52
C GLU A 234 9.59 14.10 -12.74
N GLY A 235 9.34 13.06 -11.92
CA GLY A 235 8.10 12.91 -11.13
C GLY A 235 7.34 11.59 -11.31
N ASP A 236 7.61 10.82 -12.37
CA ASP A 236 6.81 9.62 -12.74
C ASP A 236 7.48 8.26 -12.44
N GLN A 237 8.74 8.23 -11.97
CA GLN A 237 9.38 7.01 -11.43
C GLN A 237 8.51 6.32 -10.36
N THR A 238 7.68 7.13 -9.70
CA THR A 238 6.83 6.79 -8.57
C THR A 238 5.65 5.90 -8.96
N VAL A 239 5.24 5.83 -10.24
CA VAL A 239 3.96 5.22 -10.64
C VAL A 239 3.86 3.72 -10.27
N PHE A 240 4.90 2.91 -10.50
CA PHE A 240 4.82 1.47 -10.20
C PHE A 240 4.75 1.18 -8.69
N TYR A 241 5.64 1.80 -7.92
CA TYR A 241 5.65 1.64 -6.46
C TYR A 241 4.44 2.30 -5.80
N GLU A 242 3.94 3.41 -6.34
CA GLU A 242 2.68 4.03 -5.92
C GLU A 242 1.50 3.11 -6.16
N ILE A 243 1.41 2.48 -7.34
CA ILE A 243 0.34 1.53 -7.62
C ILE A 243 0.42 0.38 -6.62
N LEU A 244 1.59 -0.24 -6.41
CA LEU A 244 1.73 -1.32 -5.44
C LEU A 244 1.36 -0.91 -4.01
N ILE A 245 1.87 0.24 -3.53
CA ILE A 245 1.56 0.75 -2.20
C ILE A 245 0.07 1.08 -2.08
N SER A 246 -0.57 1.58 -3.15
CA SER A 246 -2.00 1.90 -3.15
C SER A 246 -2.90 0.68 -3.02
N GLN A 247 -2.43 -0.52 -3.38
CA GLN A 247 -3.17 -1.77 -3.16
C GLN A 247 -3.22 -2.17 -1.68
N PHE A 248 -2.36 -1.58 -0.84
CA PHE A 248 -2.30 -1.86 0.59
C PHE A 248 -2.49 -0.59 1.43
N PRO A 249 -3.67 0.06 1.34
CA PRO A 249 -3.91 1.38 1.93
C PRO A 249 -3.82 1.43 3.46
N MET A 250 -3.92 0.26 4.12
CA MET A 250 -3.93 0.10 5.57
C MET A 250 -2.62 -0.44 6.16
N THR A 251 -1.56 -0.53 5.36
CA THR A 251 -0.28 -1.12 5.83
C THR A 251 0.32 -0.32 6.99
N LYS A 252 0.20 1.02 6.97
CA LYS A 252 0.73 1.88 8.04
C LYS A 252 0.03 1.57 9.37
N GLU A 253 -1.28 1.47 9.33
CA GLU A 253 -2.19 1.23 10.44
C GLU A 253 -1.92 -0.16 11.02
N ARG A 254 -1.79 -1.16 10.14
CA ARG A 254 -1.35 -2.50 10.52
C ARG A 254 0.00 -2.51 11.23
N VAL A 255 1.02 -1.86 10.66
CA VAL A 255 2.35 -1.76 11.28
C VAL A 255 2.27 -1.09 12.65
N VAL A 256 1.52 0.01 12.78
CA VAL A 256 1.31 0.69 14.07
C VAL A 256 0.62 -0.21 15.08
N SER A 257 -0.44 -0.93 14.68
CA SER A 257 -1.18 -1.85 15.56
C SER A 257 -0.35 -3.01 16.09
N MET A 258 0.64 -3.46 15.30
CA MET A 258 1.56 -4.54 15.68
C MET A 258 2.76 -4.04 16.49
N ASN A 259 3.16 -2.77 16.33
CA ASN A 259 4.30 -2.17 17.02
C ASN A 259 4.01 -1.76 18.49
N ARG A 260 3.16 -2.51 19.21
CA ARG A 260 2.81 -2.20 20.62
C ARG A 260 4.01 -2.30 21.56
N GLY A 261 5.01 -3.11 21.22
CA GLY A 261 6.26 -3.25 21.96
C GLY A 261 7.30 -2.15 21.69
N GLY A 262 7.06 -1.27 20.71
CA GLY A 262 8.03 -0.22 20.32
C GLY A 262 9.29 -0.75 19.64
N GLU A 263 9.23 -1.95 19.07
CA GLU A 263 10.37 -2.61 18.40
C GLU A 263 10.73 -1.94 17.08
N LEU A 264 9.74 -1.37 16.38
CA LEU A 264 9.94 -0.55 15.20
C LEU A 264 10.07 0.92 15.56
N LYS A 265 11.06 1.59 14.96
CA LYS A 265 11.19 3.04 15.04
C LYS A 265 9.98 3.70 14.38
N THR A 266 9.40 4.69 15.05
CA THR A 266 8.28 5.52 14.54
C THR A 266 8.74 6.54 13.50
N THR A 267 9.46 6.07 12.48
CA THR A 267 9.83 6.87 11.30
C THR A 267 8.66 6.90 10.31
N SER A 268 8.65 7.86 9.38
CA SER A 268 7.65 7.93 8.30
C SER A 268 7.58 6.59 7.54
N PHE A 269 6.47 5.86 7.72
CA PHE A 269 6.24 4.54 7.11
C PHE A 269 6.46 4.59 5.59
N HIS A 270 5.89 5.59 4.91
CA HIS A 270 6.06 5.76 3.47
C HIS A 270 7.54 5.90 3.10
N THR A 271 8.29 6.73 3.83
CA THR A 271 9.72 6.93 3.56
C THR A 271 10.50 5.62 3.72
N VAL A 272 10.20 4.82 4.74
CA VAL A 272 10.84 3.52 4.96
C VAL A 272 10.46 2.53 3.86
N ALA A 273 9.19 2.47 3.47
CA ALA A 273 8.71 1.59 2.40
C ALA A 273 9.38 1.94 1.05
N TYR A 274 9.37 3.21 0.66
CA TYR A 274 10.07 3.69 -0.55
C TYR A 274 11.58 3.45 -0.47
N GLY A 275 12.20 3.68 0.68
CA GLY A 275 13.62 3.41 0.89
C GLY A 275 13.96 1.93 0.76
N THR A 276 13.11 1.05 1.28
CA THR A 276 13.26 -0.41 1.19
C THR A 276 13.14 -0.88 -0.25
N LEU A 277 12.07 -0.47 -0.93
CA LEU A 277 11.84 -0.80 -2.35
C LEU A 277 12.96 -0.25 -3.23
N GLY A 278 13.39 1.00 -3.01
CA GLY A 278 14.50 1.61 -3.75
C GLY A 278 15.85 0.94 -3.48
N PHE A 279 16.08 0.45 -2.26
CA PHE A 279 17.28 -0.32 -1.96
C PHE A 279 17.28 -1.67 -2.69
N ILE A 280 16.17 -2.40 -2.67
CA ILE A 280 16.03 -3.66 -3.41
C ILE A 280 16.15 -3.41 -4.92
N ASP A 281 15.57 -2.34 -5.44
CA ASP A 281 15.69 -1.93 -6.84
C ASP A 281 17.16 -1.67 -7.23
N GLY A 282 17.93 -1.00 -6.36
CA GLY A 282 19.36 -0.81 -6.55
C GLY A 282 20.16 -2.12 -6.56
N VAL A 283 19.81 -3.07 -5.70
CA VAL A 283 20.40 -4.42 -5.69
C VAL A 283 20.06 -5.19 -6.96
N ALA A 284 18.80 -5.13 -7.43
CA ALA A 284 18.38 -5.73 -8.69
C ALA A 284 19.13 -5.13 -9.89
N HIS A 285 19.32 -3.81 -9.92
CA HIS A 285 20.15 -3.14 -10.93
C HIS A 285 21.61 -3.61 -10.92
N LYS A 286 22.20 -3.86 -9.73
CA LYS A 286 23.54 -4.45 -9.61
C LYS A 286 23.56 -5.85 -10.21
N TRP A 287 22.56 -6.67 -9.89
CA TRP A 287 22.42 -8.05 -10.39
C TRP A 287 22.23 -8.13 -11.90
N PHE A 288 21.44 -7.24 -12.51
CA PHE A 288 21.34 -7.15 -13.97
C PHE A 288 22.68 -6.82 -14.63
N ARG A 289 23.46 -5.92 -14.02
CA ARG A 289 24.79 -5.55 -14.53
C ARG A 289 25.84 -6.65 -14.37
N SER A 290 25.68 -7.57 -13.42
CA SER A 290 26.55 -8.74 -13.33
C SER A 290 26.20 -9.82 -14.35
N GLY A 291 25.15 -9.63 -15.14
CA GLY A 291 24.67 -10.63 -16.09
C GLY A 291 23.86 -11.73 -15.42
N MET A 292 23.36 -11.51 -14.19
CA MET A 292 22.57 -12.48 -13.42
C MET A 292 23.33 -13.79 -13.20
N ASP A 293 24.65 -13.69 -12.93
CA ASP A 293 25.59 -14.81 -12.80
C ASP A 293 25.53 -15.57 -11.47
N TYR A 294 24.66 -15.13 -10.55
CA TYR A 294 24.29 -15.79 -9.30
C TYR A 294 22.78 -15.61 -9.01
N PRO A 295 22.17 -16.43 -8.15
CA PRO A 295 20.78 -16.24 -7.72
C PRO A 295 20.59 -14.91 -6.96
N LEU A 296 19.60 -14.09 -7.34
CA LEU A 296 19.35 -12.80 -6.67
C LEU A 296 18.98 -12.99 -5.19
N ARG A 297 18.28 -14.09 -4.86
CA ARG A 297 17.95 -14.45 -3.48
C ARG A 297 19.15 -14.53 -2.52
N ASP A 298 20.38 -14.71 -3.04
CA ASP A 298 21.59 -14.73 -2.22
C ASP A 298 21.89 -13.34 -1.60
N GLU A 299 21.25 -12.28 -2.09
CA GLU A 299 21.33 -10.91 -1.55
C GLU A 299 20.38 -10.66 -0.37
N ILE A 300 19.40 -11.53 -0.12
CA ILE A 300 18.39 -11.35 0.94
C ILE A 300 19.05 -11.12 2.32
N PRO A 301 20.05 -11.90 2.76
CA PRO A 301 20.68 -11.68 4.06
C PRO A 301 21.31 -10.29 4.19
N ILE A 302 21.92 -9.77 3.12
CA ILE A 302 22.53 -8.44 3.10
C ILE A 302 21.45 -7.36 3.13
N ILE A 303 20.36 -7.54 2.40
CA ILE A 303 19.23 -6.61 2.40
C ILE A 303 18.62 -6.49 3.79
N LEU A 304 18.36 -7.63 4.45
CA LEU A 304 17.78 -7.64 5.80
C LEU A 304 18.75 -7.07 6.85
N GLU A 305 20.04 -7.37 6.73
CA GLU A 305 21.07 -6.80 7.61
C GLU A 305 21.11 -5.28 7.52
N VAL A 306 21.13 -4.72 6.31
CA VAL A 306 21.13 -3.26 6.11
C VAL A 306 19.82 -2.64 6.58
N LEU A 307 18.68 -3.28 6.31
CA LEU A 307 17.37 -2.76 6.68
C LEU A 307 17.18 -2.68 8.20
N PHE A 308 17.61 -3.69 8.95
CA PHE A 308 17.41 -3.76 10.40
C PHE A 308 18.58 -3.21 11.21
N ASN A 309 19.82 -3.41 10.76
CA ASN A 309 21.03 -3.05 11.51
C ASN A 309 21.79 -1.85 10.92
N GLY A 310 21.48 -1.45 9.68
CA GLY A 310 22.18 -0.38 8.99
C GLY A 310 23.59 -0.78 8.51
N PHE A 311 24.37 0.19 8.05
CA PHE A 311 25.71 -0.06 7.48
C PHE A 311 26.87 -0.02 8.48
N VAL A 312 26.64 0.51 9.68
CA VAL A 312 27.69 0.69 10.69
C VAL A 312 27.71 -0.51 11.61
N GLY A 313 28.80 -1.28 11.60
CA GLY A 313 29.00 -2.40 12.50
C GLY A 313 29.04 -1.97 13.98
N ASP A 314 28.80 -2.91 14.90
CA ASP A 314 28.61 -2.65 16.32
C ASP A 314 29.70 -1.81 17.00
N HIS A 315 30.93 -1.84 16.47
CA HIS A 315 32.08 -1.12 17.04
C HIS A 315 31.98 0.41 16.85
N GLY A 316 31.20 0.91 15.88
CA GLY A 316 31.01 2.35 15.67
C GLY A 316 29.91 2.98 16.53
N ARG A 317 29.04 2.17 17.15
CA ARG A 317 27.94 2.66 18.01
C ARG A 317 28.40 3.01 19.43
N SER A 318 29.50 2.43 19.94
CA SER A 318 29.97 2.72 21.31
C SER A 318 30.77 4.02 21.43
N GLU A 319 31.51 4.43 20.39
CA GLU A 319 32.34 5.64 20.44
C GLU A 319 31.50 6.94 20.40
N SER A 320 30.38 6.95 19.66
CA SER A 320 29.47 8.11 19.62
C SER A 320 28.65 8.29 20.91
N ALA A 321 28.49 7.25 21.72
CA ALA A 321 27.82 7.33 23.02
C ALA A 321 28.74 7.81 24.15
N SER A 322 30.07 7.65 24.01
CA SER A 322 31.04 8.19 24.97
C SER A 322 31.29 9.68 24.76
N ASP A 323 31.37 10.15 23.51
CA ASP A 323 31.64 11.58 23.23
C ASP A 323 30.51 12.51 23.68
N ALA A 324 29.25 12.04 23.63
CA ALA A 324 28.09 12.82 24.09
C ALA A 324 28.03 12.97 25.63
N ARG A 325 28.76 12.16 26.41
CA ARG A 325 28.84 12.27 27.87
C ARG A 325 29.93 13.22 28.33
N ASP A 326 31.00 13.37 27.56
CA ASP A 326 32.13 14.23 27.94
C ASP A 326 31.84 15.72 27.68
N GLU A 327 31.06 16.08 26.65
CA GLU A 327 30.67 17.48 26.40
C GLU A 327 29.68 18.05 27.45
N ALA A 328 28.85 17.22 28.07
CA ALA A 328 27.92 17.66 29.12
C ALA A 328 28.60 17.97 30.48
N SER A 329 29.87 17.57 30.65
CA SER A 329 30.62 17.76 31.89
C SER A 329 31.48 19.04 31.92
N ALA A 330 31.62 19.73 30.79
CA ALA A 330 32.49 20.90 30.65
C ALA A 330 31.69 22.22 30.66
N THR A 331 31.01 22.53 31.78
CA THR A 331 30.59 23.92 32.07
C THR A 331 31.50 24.47 33.17
N PRO A 332 32.35 25.50 32.92
CA PRO A 332 33.18 26.07 33.97
C PRO A 332 32.32 26.95 34.88
N ALA A 333 32.42 26.72 36.20
CA ALA A 333 31.88 27.62 37.21
C ALA A 333 32.56 29.00 37.08
N LEU A 334 31.76 30.02 36.77
CA LEU A 334 32.18 31.42 36.86
C LEU A 334 32.14 31.86 38.33
N ASN A 335 33.29 32.31 38.84
CA ASN A 335 33.41 33.10 40.07
C ASN A 335 33.25 34.58 39.77
#